data_AF-A0A4S8X124-F1
#
_entry.id   AF-A0A4S8X124-F1
#
_cell.length_a   1.000
_cell.length_b   1.000
_cell.length_c   1.000
_cell.angle_alpha   90.00
_cell.angle_beta   90.00
_cell.angle_gamma   90.00
#
_symmetry.space_group_name_H-M   'P 1'
#
loop_
_entity.id
_entity.type
_entity.pdbx_description
1 polymer ?
#
loop_
_entity_poly.entity_id
_entity_poly.type
_entity_poly.pdbx_seq_one_letter_code
_entity_poly.pdbx_strand_id
1 'polypeptide(L)'
;LLGLSSFAYSFYWLEANPNPVNDSYGRHFQHLTILGLSLATLTFIIGLLADLTLSTRLFRIKNVLSVTSAPMEVLISILYWGLKGIDETLVLPDWAPRIPFGADFSFHAAPSIALILDLLFFSPPYTVSVLPALGISSGIAVSYWFWVEECYKHNGWYPYPIFDVLGTAGRVGLFAGSAVVMTASTLCLKWMYNRVNVHAQDVKNKPM
;
A
#
# COMPACT_ATOMS: atom_id res chain seq x y z
N LEU A 1 13.22 0.12 12.04
CA LEU A 1 14.48 0.38 11.31
C LEU A 1 14.58 -0.43 10.01
N LEU A 2 14.53 -1.77 10.03
CA LEU A 2 14.61 -2.59 8.82
C LEU A 2 13.60 -2.20 7.72
N GLY A 3 12.34 -1.98 8.07
CA GLY A 3 11.33 -1.50 7.12
C GLY A 3 11.72 -0.16 6.47
N LEU A 4 12.13 0.83 7.27
CA LEU A 4 12.58 2.13 6.77
C LEU A 4 13.82 2.02 5.88
N SER A 5 14.77 1.14 6.20
CA SER A 5 15.92 0.89 5.33
C SER A 5 15.50 0.28 4.00
N SER A 6 14.56 -0.66 3.99
CA SER A 6 13.99 -1.23 2.77
C SER A 6 13.26 -0.17 1.94
N PHE A 7 12.48 0.71 2.57
CA PHE A 7 11.72 1.75 1.86
C PHE A 7 12.63 2.84 1.31
N ALA A 8 13.67 3.22 2.08
CA ALA A 8 14.71 4.13 1.61
C ALA A 8 15.47 3.55 0.41
N TYR A 9 15.75 2.24 0.40
CA TYR A 9 16.33 1.56 -0.76
C TYR A 9 15.42 1.66 -1.99
N SER A 10 14.10 1.46 -1.84
CA SER A 10 13.13 1.63 -2.93
C SER A 10 13.14 3.05 -3.49
N PHE A 11 13.12 4.10 -2.64
CA PHE A 11 13.22 5.48 -3.13
C PHE A 11 14.56 5.80 -3.77
N TYR A 12 15.66 5.32 -3.19
CA TYR A 12 17.00 5.45 -3.78
C TYR A 12 17.06 4.81 -5.16
N TRP A 13 16.45 3.63 -5.34
CA TRP A 13 16.45 2.92 -6.61
C TRP A 13 15.79 3.74 -7.72
N LEU A 14 14.69 4.46 -7.44
CA LEU A 14 14.02 5.33 -8.41
C LEU A 14 14.93 6.45 -8.92
N GLU A 15 15.70 7.08 -8.02
CA GLU A 15 16.61 8.17 -8.39
C GLU A 15 17.89 7.64 -9.04
N ALA A 16 18.37 6.46 -8.63
CA ALA A 16 19.55 5.83 -9.19
C ALA A 16 19.32 5.18 -10.57
N ASN A 17 18.06 4.94 -10.96
CA ASN A 17 17.67 4.31 -12.22
C ASN A 17 16.63 5.17 -12.96
N PRO A 18 17.04 6.35 -13.46
CA PRO A 18 16.14 7.29 -14.11
C PRO A 18 15.54 6.69 -15.39
N ASN A 19 14.29 7.03 -15.65
CA ASN A 19 13.53 6.61 -16.81
C ASN A 19 12.51 7.71 -17.20
N PRO A 20 11.74 7.59 -18.29
CA PRO A 20 10.79 8.61 -18.72
C PRO A 20 9.78 9.08 -17.66
N VAL A 21 9.50 8.27 -16.62
CA VAL A 21 8.65 8.65 -15.48
C VAL A 21 9.28 9.79 -14.66
N ASN A 22 10.61 9.95 -14.66
CA ASN A 22 11.29 10.99 -13.89
C ASN A 22 10.92 12.41 -14.36
N ASP A 23 10.60 12.55 -15.65
CA ASP A 23 10.29 13.81 -16.32
C ASP A 23 8.78 14.05 -16.50
N SER A 24 7.94 13.11 -16.07
CA SER A 24 6.50 13.18 -16.25
C SER A 24 5.79 14.01 -15.16
N TYR A 25 4.59 14.50 -15.45
CA TYR A 25 3.70 15.08 -14.44
C TYR A 25 3.39 14.05 -13.35
N GLY A 26 3.53 14.47 -12.09
CA GLY A 26 3.44 13.58 -10.93
C GLY A 26 4.68 12.70 -10.70
N ARG A 27 5.69 12.75 -11.58
CA ARG A 27 6.90 11.90 -11.55
C ARG A 27 6.54 10.44 -11.23
N HIS A 28 7.20 9.81 -10.27
CA HIS A 28 6.87 8.44 -9.83
C HIS A 28 5.58 8.35 -9.00
N PHE A 29 5.07 9.44 -8.44
CA PHE A 29 3.85 9.47 -7.60
C PHE A 29 2.55 9.27 -8.36
N GLN A 30 2.58 9.13 -9.68
CA GLN A 30 1.45 8.61 -10.46
C GLN A 30 1.16 7.13 -10.18
N HIS A 31 2.15 6.37 -9.69
CA HIS A 31 2.00 4.95 -9.39
C HIS A 31 1.43 4.76 -7.99
N LEU A 32 0.38 3.94 -7.87
CA LEU A 32 -0.18 3.57 -6.57
C LEU A 32 0.87 2.93 -5.66
N THR A 33 1.79 2.15 -6.23
CA THR A 33 2.94 1.55 -5.51
C THR A 33 3.74 2.62 -4.75
N ILE A 34 4.01 3.77 -5.36
CA ILE A 34 4.84 4.81 -4.74
C ILE A 34 4.03 5.63 -3.73
N LEU A 35 2.76 5.91 -4.02
CA LEU A 35 1.85 6.52 -3.05
C LEU A 35 1.71 5.65 -1.78
N GLY A 36 1.58 4.33 -1.98
CA GLY A 36 1.59 3.35 -0.90
C GLY A 36 2.89 3.40 -0.12
N LEU A 37 4.03 3.25 -0.81
CA LEU A 37 5.35 3.21 -0.18
C LEU A 37 5.61 4.47 0.64
N SER A 38 5.16 5.63 0.17
CA SER A 38 5.23 6.89 0.93
C SER A 38 4.37 6.86 2.19
N LEU A 39 3.15 6.33 2.15
CA LEU A 39 2.32 6.18 3.34
C LEU A 39 2.89 5.14 4.32
N ALA A 40 3.45 4.04 3.82
CA ALA A 40 4.13 3.03 4.63
C ALA A 40 5.36 3.64 5.32
N THR A 41 6.14 4.44 4.60
CA THR A 41 7.29 5.17 5.13
C THR A 41 6.88 6.16 6.20
N LEU A 42 5.85 6.97 5.95
CA LEU A 42 5.32 7.90 6.95
C LEU A 42 4.84 7.14 8.20
N THR A 43 4.09 6.05 8.03
CA THR A 43 3.60 5.20 9.13
C THR A 43 4.76 4.70 9.99
N PHE A 44 5.84 4.21 9.36
CA PHE A 44 7.03 3.73 10.06
C PHE A 44 7.87 4.84 10.69
N ILE A 45 7.96 6.02 10.09
CA ILE A 45 8.63 7.19 10.69
C ILE A 45 7.89 7.61 11.95
N ILE A 46 6.56 7.77 11.88
CA ILE A 46 5.75 8.14 13.06
C ILE A 46 5.83 7.05 14.13
N GLY A 47 5.84 5.76 13.76
CA GLY A 47 6.07 4.64 14.67
C GLY A 47 7.43 4.73 15.38
N LEU A 48 8.50 4.93 14.62
CA LEU A 48 9.85 5.10 15.18
C LEU A 48 9.93 6.29 16.14
N LEU A 49 9.34 7.43 15.76
CA LEU A 49 9.29 8.60 16.65
C LEU A 49 8.46 8.31 17.90
N ALA A 50 7.37 7.55 17.80
CA ALA A 50 6.58 7.12 18.95
C ALA A 50 7.40 6.25 19.91
N ASP A 51 8.18 5.30 19.38
CA ASP A 51 9.05 4.42 20.17
C ASP A 51 10.18 5.20 20.86
N LEU A 52 10.83 6.13 20.15
CA LEU A 52 11.93 6.94 20.69
C LEU A 52 11.48 7.94 21.75
N THR A 53 10.27 8.49 21.60
CA THR A 53 9.75 9.54 22.51
C THR A 53 8.77 9.01 23.55
N LEU A 54 8.36 7.74 23.45
CA LEU A 54 7.28 7.12 24.22
C LEU A 54 5.95 7.89 24.14
N SER A 55 5.72 8.60 23.02
CA SER A 55 4.56 9.49 22.86
C SER A 55 3.30 8.72 22.46
N THR A 56 2.33 8.68 23.38
CA THR A 56 1.00 8.07 23.14
C THR A 56 0.25 8.72 21.98
N ARG A 57 0.46 10.02 21.74
CA ARG A 57 -0.12 10.73 20.60
C ARG A 57 0.45 10.24 19.28
N LEU A 58 1.77 10.06 19.19
CA LEU A 58 2.40 9.53 17.98
C LEU A 58 1.99 8.08 17.73
N PHE A 59 1.89 7.25 18.78
CA PHE A 59 1.33 5.90 18.65
C PHE A 59 -0.08 5.91 18.07
N ARG A 60 -0.97 6.80 18.54
CA ARG A 60 -2.32 6.94 17.99
C ARG A 60 -2.30 7.36 16.52
N ILE A 61 -1.47 8.32 16.15
CA ILE A 61 -1.35 8.76 14.74
C ILE A 61 -0.85 7.61 13.87
N LYS A 62 0.21 6.91 14.28
CA LYS A 62 0.72 5.71 13.58
C LYS A 62 -0.38 4.67 13.37
N ASN A 63 -1.19 4.40 14.38
CA ASN A 63 -2.29 3.43 14.26
C ASN A 63 -3.37 3.90 13.28
N VAL A 64 -3.72 5.18 13.28
CA VAL A 64 -4.65 5.76 12.30
C VAL A 64 -4.10 5.63 10.88
N LEU A 65 -2.82 5.92 10.67
CA LEU A 65 -2.16 5.75 9.37
C LEU A 65 -2.16 4.29 8.92
N SER A 66 -1.85 3.36 9.85
CA SER A 66 -1.72 1.93 9.55
C SER A 66 -3.05 1.29 9.09
N VAL A 67 -4.19 1.77 9.59
CA VAL A 67 -5.54 1.34 9.15
C VAL A 67 -5.73 1.50 7.64
N THR A 68 -5.06 2.48 7.03
CA THR A 68 -5.05 2.67 5.58
C THR A 68 -3.83 2.05 4.93
N SER A 69 -2.64 2.27 5.51
CA SER A 69 -1.36 1.87 4.92
C SER A 69 -1.25 0.35 4.73
N ALA A 70 -1.56 -0.44 5.76
CA ALA A 70 -1.41 -1.89 5.70
C ALA A 70 -2.30 -2.55 4.64
N PRO A 71 -3.63 -2.32 4.60
CA PRO A 71 -4.47 -2.92 3.58
C PRO A 71 -4.18 -2.41 2.17
N MET A 72 -3.73 -1.15 2.01
CA MET A 72 -3.32 -0.62 0.70
C MET A 72 -2.06 -1.31 0.18
N GLU A 73 -1.04 -1.51 1.02
CA GLU A 73 0.16 -2.25 0.62
C GLU A 73 -0.14 -3.72 0.31
N VAL A 74 -1.04 -4.36 1.07
CA VAL A 74 -1.51 -5.71 0.74
C VAL A 74 -2.22 -5.75 -0.62
N LEU A 75 -3.08 -4.75 -0.91
CA LEU A 75 -3.72 -4.62 -2.21
C LEU A 75 -2.66 -4.47 -3.33
N ILE A 76 -1.67 -3.58 -3.15
CA ILE A 76 -0.58 -3.36 -4.11
C ILE A 76 0.17 -4.68 -4.36
N SER A 77 0.55 -5.41 -3.31
CA SER A 77 1.20 -6.72 -3.46
C SER A 77 0.36 -7.71 -4.25
N ILE A 78 -0.94 -7.84 -3.92
CA ILE A 78 -1.84 -8.78 -4.61
C ILE A 78 -1.99 -8.41 -6.08
N LEU A 79 -2.25 -7.13 -6.38
CA LEU A 79 -2.42 -6.67 -7.76
C LEU A 79 -1.13 -6.83 -8.55
N TYR A 80 0.01 -6.38 -8.02
CA TYR A 80 1.27 -6.43 -8.73
C TYR A 80 1.67 -7.87 -9.09
N TRP A 81 1.78 -8.75 -8.09
CA TRP A 81 2.22 -10.13 -8.32
C TRP A 81 1.17 -10.96 -9.05
N GLY A 82 -0.12 -10.70 -8.83
CA GLY A 82 -1.20 -11.35 -9.55
C GLY A 82 -1.19 -11.00 -11.03
N LEU A 83 -1.13 -9.71 -11.37
CA LEU A 83 -1.08 -9.26 -12.76
C LEU A 83 0.22 -9.68 -13.44
N LYS A 84 1.38 -9.47 -12.80
CA LYS A 84 2.68 -9.89 -13.33
C LYS A 84 2.76 -11.40 -13.58
N GLY A 85 2.16 -12.20 -12.71
CA GLY A 85 2.11 -13.65 -12.86
C GLY A 85 1.22 -14.13 -14.02
N ILE A 86 0.23 -13.33 -14.42
CA ILE A 86 -0.60 -13.58 -15.61
C ILE A 86 0.13 -13.11 -16.86
N ASP A 87 0.54 -11.84 -16.86
CA ASP A 87 1.25 -11.19 -17.96
C ASP A 87 2.01 -9.97 -17.43
N GLU A 88 3.34 -10.01 -17.50
CA GLU A 88 4.22 -8.93 -17.05
C GLU A 88 3.93 -7.59 -17.76
N THR A 89 3.45 -7.64 -19.01
CA THR A 89 3.15 -6.44 -19.80
C THR A 89 1.98 -5.62 -19.26
N LEU A 90 1.17 -6.19 -18.35
CA LEU A 90 0.07 -5.49 -17.70
C LEU A 90 0.55 -4.46 -16.67
N VAL A 91 1.74 -4.66 -16.10
CA VAL A 91 2.31 -3.82 -15.04
C VAL A 91 3.60 -3.11 -15.44
N LEU A 92 4.30 -3.59 -16.47
CA LEU A 92 5.55 -3.03 -16.95
C LEU A 92 5.44 -2.74 -18.46
N PRO A 93 5.65 -1.50 -18.92
CA PRO A 93 5.61 -1.19 -20.35
C PRO A 93 6.85 -1.75 -21.08
N ASP A 94 6.70 -2.03 -22.37
CA ASP A 94 7.76 -2.67 -23.20
C ASP A 94 9.09 -1.89 -23.25
N TRP A 95 9.03 -0.57 -23.09
CA TRP A 95 10.23 0.27 -23.07
C TRP A 95 10.99 0.17 -21.75
N ALA A 96 10.34 -0.23 -20.66
CA ALA A 96 10.95 -0.24 -19.34
C ALA A 96 11.81 -1.50 -19.16
N PRO A 97 13.06 -1.35 -18.67
CA PRO A 97 13.88 -2.50 -18.34
C PRO A 97 13.21 -3.31 -17.23
N ARG A 98 13.34 -4.64 -17.30
CA ARG A 98 12.89 -5.52 -16.21
C ARG A 98 13.54 -5.11 -14.90
N ILE A 99 12.72 -4.99 -13.87
CA ILE A 99 13.17 -4.63 -12.53
C ILE A 99 13.85 -5.84 -11.90
N PRO A 100 15.11 -5.73 -11.41
CA PRO A 100 15.76 -6.80 -10.68
C PRO A 100 14.94 -7.22 -9.46
N PHE A 101 14.87 -8.52 -9.18
CA PHE A 101 14.00 -9.06 -8.11
C PHE A 101 14.14 -8.35 -6.76
N GLY A 102 15.36 -7.95 -6.37
CA GLY A 102 15.57 -7.25 -5.09
C GLY A 102 14.84 -5.91 -5.00
N ALA A 103 14.90 -5.10 -6.08
CA ALA A 103 14.14 -3.85 -6.17
C ALA A 103 12.65 -4.11 -6.31
N ASP A 104 12.29 -5.09 -7.13
CA ASP A 104 10.89 -5.45 -7.34
C ASP A 104 10.19 -5.89 -6.04
N PHE A 105 10.85 -6.75 -5.26
CA PHE A 105 10.41 -7.16 -3.93
C PHE A 105 10.34 -5.98 -2.96
N SER A 106 11.30 -5.06 -2.99
CA SER A 106 11.32 -3.90 -2.08
C SER A 106 10.21 -2.90 -2.37
N PHE A 107 9.72 -2.81 -3.61
CA PHE A 107 8.56 -2.00 -3.98
C PHE A 107 7.24 -2.71 -3.65
N HIS A 108 7.11 -3.98 -4.01
CA HIS A 108 5.79 -4.61 -4.13
C HIS A 108 5.46 -5.62 -3.04
N ALA A 109 6.42 -6.10 -2.24
CA ALA A 109 6.17 -7.09 -1.18
C ALA A 109 6.68 -6.65 0.19
N ALA A 110 7.87 -6.05 0.27
CA ALA A 110 8.46 -5.66 1.54
C ALA A 110 7.58 -4.71 2.39
N PRO A 111 6.90 -3.69 1.82
CA PRO A 111 6.05 -2.79 2.61
C PRO A 111 4.84 -3.49 3.24
N SER A 112 4.16 -4.36 2.50
CA SER A 112 3.02 -5.11 3.03
C SER A 112 3.46 -6.07 4.13
N ILE A 113 4.54 -6.83 3.92
CA ILE A 113 5.11 -7.72 4.94
C ILE A 113 5.48 -6.92 6.20
N ALA A 114 6.17 -5.79 6.05
CA ALA A 114 6.59 -4.97 7.19
C ALA A 114 5.39 -4.45 7.98
N LEU A 115 4.35 -3.94 7.31
CA LEU A 115 3.13 -3.44 7.96
C LEU A 115 2.28 -4.56 8.60
N ILE A 116 2.25 -5.75 8.01
CA ILE A 116 1.58 -6.91 8.60
C ILE A 116 2.29 -7.32 9.90
N LEU A 117 3.62 -7.44 9.88
CA LEU A 117 4.39 -7.79 11.08
C LEU A 117 4.23 -6.71 12.16
N ASP A 118 4.28 -5.44 11.78
CA ASP A 118 4.02 -4.30 12.66
C ASP A 118 2.62 -4.37 13.30
N LEU A 119 1.59 -4.69 12.51
CA LEU A 119 0.24 -4.87 13.02
C LEU A 119 0.16 -6.04 14.01
N LEU A 120 0.64 -7.21 13.62
CA LEU A 120 0.45 -8.45 14.38
C LEU A 120 1.19 -8.46 15.70
N PHE A 121 2.39 -7.86 15.76
CA PHE A 121 3.29 -8.02 16.90
C PHE A 121 3.57 -6.72 17.67
N PHE A 122 3.35 -5.55 17.05
CA PHE A 122 3.79 -4.27 17.62
C PHE A 122 2.69 -3.21 17.70
N SER A 123 1.45 -3.55 17.33
CA SER A 123 0.31 -2.61 17.29
C SER A 123 -0.89 -3.10 18.11
N PRO A 124 -1.76 -2.18 18.56
CA PRO A 124 -3.09 -2.55 19.03
C PRO A 124 -3.97 -3.04 17.86
N PRO A 125 -5.09 -3.74 18.16
CA PRO A 125 -6.00 -4.23 17.14
C PRO A 125 -6.64 -3.10 16.34
N TYR A 126 -6.92 -3.36 15.07
CA TYR A 126 -7.82 -2.50 14.30
C TYR A 126 -9.25 -2.59 14.83
N THR A 127 -9.82 -1.42 15.12
CA THR A 127 -11.20 -1.29 15.60
C THR A 127 -12.19 -0.96 14.47
N VAL A 128 -11.69 -0.73 13.25
CA VAL A 128 -12.51 -0.47 12.07
C VAL A 128 -13.49 -1.62 11.78
N SER A 129 -14.75 -1.26 11.51
CA SER A 129 -15.81 -2.16 11.05
C SER A 129 -15.88 -2.16 9.52
N VAL A 130 -16.70 -3.04 8.96
CA VAL A 130 -16.76 -3.26 7.50
C VAL A 130 -17.11 -1.99 6.72
N LEU A 131 -18.11 -1.23 7.16
CA LEU A 131 -18.61 -0.07 6.41
C LEU A 131 -17.57 1.09 6.36
N PRO A 132 -16.92 1.48 7.47
CA PRO A 132 -15.78 2.40 7.41
C PRO A 132 -14.61 1.87 6.58
N ALA A 133 -14.29 0.57 6.63
CA ALA A 133 -13.23 -0.01 5.79
C ALA A 133 -13.55 0.14 4.31
N LEU A 134 -14.81 -0.13 3.92
CA LEU A 134 -15.29 0.07 2.56
C LEU A 134 -15.27 1.54 2.16
N GLY A 135 -15.68 2.45 3.06
CA GLY A 135 -15.65 3.88 2.82
C GLY A 135 -14.23 4.40 2.56
N ILE A 136 -13.25 3.98 3.37
CA ILE A 136 -11.83 4.32 3.18
C ILE A 136 -11.32 3.76 1.84
N SER A 137 -11.58 2.48 1.58
CA SER A 137 -11.10 1.81 0.35
C SER A 137 -11.69 2.43 -0.91
N SER A 138 -12.99 2.72 -0.91
CA SER A 138 -13.68 3.40 -2.02
C SER A 138 -13.19 4.84 -2.19
N GLY A 139 -12.97 5.56 -1.08
CA GLY A 139 -12.41 6.91 -1.11
C GLY A 139 -11.04 6.93 -1.78
N ILE A 140 -10.14 6.01 -1.42
CA ILE A 140 -8.82 5.88 -2.03
C ILE A 140 -8.91 5.52 -3.50
N ALA A 141 -9.76 4.56 -3.88
CA ALA A 141 -9.95 4.20 -5.28
C ALA A 141 -10.42 5.40 -6.11
N VAL A 142 -11.42 6.15 -5.63
CA VAL A 142 -11.92 7.35 -6.31
C VAL A 142 -10.86 8.45 -6.37
N SER A 143 -10.16 8.73 -5.27
CA SER A 143 -9.08 9.73 -5.26
C SER A 143 -7.95 9.36 -6.22
N TYR A 144 -7.55 8.08 -6.25
CA TYR A 144 -6.51 7.61 -7.16
C TYR A 144 -6.98 7.64 -8.62
N TRP A 145 -8.26 7.39 -8.90
CA TRP A 145 -8.83 7.53 -10.24
C TRP A 145 -8.64 8.95 -10.76
N PHE A 146 -9.06 9.95 -9.98
CA PHE A 146 -8.91 11.34 -10.38
C PHE A 146 -7.45 11.73 -10.56
N TRP A 147 -6.57 11.26 -9.68
CA TRP A 147 -5.15 11.54 -9.77
C TRP A 147 -4.52 10.94 -11.02
N VAL A 148 -4.81 9.67 -11.33
CA VAL A 148 -4.22 9.01 -12.49
C VAL A 148 -4.75 9.56 -13.81
N GLU A 149 -6.03 9.93 -13.87
CA GLU A 149 -6.60 10.63 -15.02
C GLU A 149 -5.95 11.99 -15.22
N GLU A 150 -5.64 12.71 -14.14
CA GLU A 150 -4.91 13.97 -14.24
C GLU A 150 -3.49 13.75 -14.77
N CYS A 151 -2.75 12.76 -14.24
CA CYS A 151 -1.45 12.37 -14.79
C CYS A 151 -1.53 12.03 -16.28
N TYR A 152 -2.54 11.25 -16.70
CA TYR A 152 -2.73 10.88 -18.11
C TYR A 152 -2.95 12.11 -19.00
N LYS A 153 -3.74 13.11 -18.57
CA LYS A 153 -3.97 14.33 -19.37
C LYS A 153 -2.68 15.09 -19.68
N HIS A 154 -1.72 15.11 -18.75
CA HIS A 154 -0.44 15.81 -18.92
C HIS A 154 0.60 14.95 -19.62
N ASN A 155 0.61 13.64 -19.37
CA ASN A 155 1.67 12.73 -19.81
C ASN A 155 1.35 12.03 -21.14
N GLY A 156 0.07 11.80 -21.44
CA GLY A 156 -0.39 11.04 -22.59
C GLY A 156 -0.30 9.52 -22.45
N TRP A 157 0.01 9.01 -21.25
CA TRP A 157 0.11 7.57 -20.95
C TRP A 157 -0.22 7.30 -19.47
N TYR A 158 -0.64 6.08 -19.16
CA TYR A 158 -0.97 5.62 -17.81
C TYR A 158 0.22 4.98 -17.09
N PRO A 159 0.31 5.08 -15.75
CA PRO A 159 1.39 4.45 -14.98
C PRO A 159 1.44 2.92 -15.11
N TYR A 160 0.33 2.29 -15.44
CA TYR A 160 0.24 0.85 -15.64
C TYR A 160 -0.41 0.56 -17.00
N PRO A 161 0.23 -0.23 -17.88
CA PRO A 161 -0.31 -0.52 -19.21
C PRO A 161 -1.72 -1.14 -19.21
N ILE A 162 -2.09 -1.88 -18.16
CA ILE A 162 -3.44 -2.44 -18.00
C ILE A 162 -4.55 -1.38 -18.10
N PHE A 163 -4.28 -0.12 -17.74
CA PHE A 163 -5.27 0.95 -17.86
C PHE A 163 -5.60 1.28 -19.31
N ASP A 164 -4.63 1.21 -20.22
CA ASP A 164 -4.87 1.37 -21.66
C ASP A 164 -5.63 0.17 -22.24
N VAL A 165 -5.32 -1.05 -21.78
CA VAL A 165 -5.94 -2.29 -22.28
C VAL A 165 -7.42 -2.41 -21.91
N LEU A 166 -7.81 -1.96 -20.71
CA LEU A 166 -9.14 -2.20 -20.15
C LEU A 166 -10.24 -1.26 -20.66
N GLY A 167 -9.88 -0.13 -21.28
CA GLY A 167 -10.82 0.96 -21.56
C GLY A 167 -11.50 1.50 -20.29
N THR A 168 -12.49 2.38 -20.42
CA THR A 168 -13.11 3.01 -19.23
C THR A 168 -13.91 2.02 -18.40
N ALA A 169 -14.72 1.15 -19.02
CA ALA A 169 -15.56 0.20 -18.30
C ALA A 169 -14.72 -0.83 -17.52
N GLY A 170 -13.65 -1.36 -18.13
CA GLY A 170 -12.75 -2.29 -17.45
C GLY A 170 -12.00 -1.62 -16.31
N ARG A 171 -11.58 -0.35 -16.46
CA ARG A 171 -10.99 0.41 -15.36
C ARG A 171 -11.96 0.64 -14.21
N VAL A 172 -13.23 0.95 -14.48
CA VAL A 172 -14.25 1.04 -13.42
C VAL A 172 -14.33 -0.27 -12.64
N GLY A 173 -14.35 -1.41 -13.35
CA GLY A 173 -14.29 -2.73 -12.74
C GLY A 173 -13.04 -2.96 -11.89
N LEU A 174 -11.86 -2.59 -12.41
CA LEU A 174 -10.59 -2.73 -11.71
C LEU A 174 -10.54 -1.90 -10.42
N PHE A 175 -11.01 -0.64 -10.46
CA PHE A 175 -11.01 0.24 -9.28
C PHE A 175 -12.05 -0.20 -8.25
N ALA A 176 -13.26 -0.56 -8.67
CA ALA A 176 -14.28 -1.11 -7.77
C ALA A 176 -13.82 -2.44 -7.14
N GLY A 177 -13.25 -3.33 -7.94
CA GLY A 177 -12.66 -4.58 -7.47
C GLY A 177 -11.51 -4.35 -6.47
N SER A 178 -10.64 -3.37 -6.75
CA SER A 178 -9.55 -2.99 -5.85
C SER A 178 -10.06 -2.48 -4.49
N ALA A 179 -11.13 -1.70 -4.48
CA ALA A 179 -11.77 -1.25 -3.23
C ALA A 179 -12.33 -2.43 -2.42
N VAL A 180 -12.92 -3.43 -3.08
CA VAL A 180 -13.38 -4.67 -2.44
C VAL A 180 -12.21 -5.48 -1.88
N VAL A 181 -11.14 -5.68 -2.65
CA VAL A 181 -9.95 -6.41 -2.21
C VAL A 181 -9.29 -5.71 -1.02
N MET A 182 -9.14 -4.40 -1.04
CA MET A 182 -8.58 -3.64 0.08
C MET A 182 -9.46 -3.72 1.33
N THR A 183 -10.78 -3.68 1.17
CA THR A 183 -11.73 -3.90 2.27
C THR A 183 -11.56 -5.30 2.87
N ALA A 184 -11.51 -6.32 2.01
CA ALA A 184 -11.30 -7.70 2.43
C ALA A 184 -9.94 -7.88 3.13
N SER A 185 -8.88 -7.24 2.64
CA SER A 185 -7.57 -7.20 3.29
C SER A 185 -7.65 -6.60 4.69
N THR A 186 -8.39 -5.50 4.88
CA THR A 186 -8.60 -4.90 6.21
C THR A 186 -9.25 -5.89 7.19
N LEU A 187 -10.28 -6.61 6.73
CA LEU A 187 -10.98 -7.61 7.55
C LEU A 187 -10.10 -8.82 7.84
N CYS A 188 -9.34 -9.28 6.85
CA CYS A 188 -8.38 -10.37 6.99
C CYS A 188 -7.30 -10.03 8.01
N LEU A 189 -6.70 -8.84 7.92
CA LEU A 189 -5.69 -8.33 8.86
C LEU A 189 -6.24 -8.28 10.29
N LYS A 190 -7.47 -7.78 10.46
CA LYS A 190 -8.16 -7.78 11.76
C LYS A 190 -8.38 -9.20 12.30
N TRP A 191 -8.80 -10.13 11.44
CA TRP A 191 -8.96 -11.53 11.81
C TRP A 191 -7.63 -12.19 12.20
N MET A 192 -6.57 -11.99 11.41
CA MET A 192 -5.23 -12.50 11.70
C MET A 192 -4.71 -11.98 13.04
N TYR A 193 -4.88 -10.68 13.30
CA TYR A 193 -4.50 -10.08 14.58
C TYR A 193 -5.17 -10.79 15.75
N ASN A 194 -6.49 -11.00 15.67
CA ASN A 194 -7.25 -11.66 16.73
C ASN A 194 -6.82 -13.11 16.93
N ARG A 195 -6.38 -13.81 15.88
CA ARG A 195 -5.86 -15.19 15.96
C ARG A 195 -4.48 -15.27 16.58
N VAL A 196 -3.60 -14.31 16.30
CA VAL A 196 -2.24 -14.27 16.86
C VAL A 196 -2.27 -13.78 18.33
N ASN A 197 -3.15 -12.85 18.66
CA ASN A 197 -3.19 -12.17 19.96
C ASN A 197 -4.32 -12.63 20.90
N VAL A 198 -4.80 -13.88 20.75
CA VAL A 198 -5.92 -14.44 21.55
C VAL A 198 -5.72 -14.25 23.06
N HIS A 199 -4.55 -14.60 23.58
CA HIS A 199 -4.27 -14.50 25.02
C HIS A 199 -4.29 -13.06 25.55
N ALA A 200 -3.90 -12.07 24.74
CA ALA A 200 -3.97 -10.66 25.11
C ALA A 200 -5.42 -10.15 25.19
N GLN A 201 -6.34 -10.78 24.45
CA GLN A 201 -7.79 -10.51 24.52
C GLN A 201 -8.41 -11.15 25.77
N ASP A 202 -8.02 -12.38 26.10
CA ASP A 202 -8.53 -13.11 27.28
C ASP A 202 -8.19 -12.39 28.59
N VAL A 203 -7.01 -11.78 28.69
CA VAL A 203 -6.62 -10.98 29.87
C VAL A 203 -7.48 -9.72 30.01
N LYS A 204 -7.88 -9.08 28.90
CA LYS A 204 -8.77 -7.91 28.93
C LYS A 204 -10.22 -8.24 29.30
N ASN A 205 -10.67 -9.46 29.03
CA ASN A 205 -12.05 -9.90 29.24
C ASN A 205 -12.26 -10.60 30.59
N LYS A 206 -11.23 -10.73 31.44
CA LYS A 206 -11.43 -11.18 32.82
C LYS A 206 -12.13 -10.08 33.62
N PRO A 207 -13.25 -10.36 34.31
CA PRO A 207 -13.79 -9.43 35.28
C PRO A 207 -12.73 -9.18 36.37
N MET A 208 -12.51 -7.91 36.72
CA MET A 208 -11.73 -7.52 37.91
C MET A 208 -12.39 -8.04 39.18
#